data_AF-A0A6J6RAV8-F1
#
_entry.id   AF-A0A6J6RAV8-F1
#
_cell.length_a   1.000
_cell.length_b   1.000
_cell.length_c   1.000
_cell.angle_alpha   90.00
_cell.angle_beta   90.00
_cell.angle_gamma   90.00
#
_symmetry.space_group_name_H-M   'P 1'
#
loop_
_entity.id
_entity.type
_entity.pdbx_description
1 polymer ?
#
loop_
_entity_poly.entity_id
_entity_poly.type
_entity_poly.pdbx_seq_one_letter_code
_entity_poly.pdbx_strand_id
1 'polypeptide(L)'
;MVVQADDTRFGLCVGEVHDTQEIVVKPIGRQLKALPMYAGATIMGDGRVALILDVAGIVRDRGLVAVEQGEEEVVAAAADSRALLVLEVASGRRAALPLTAVSRLEEFGLDRIERSGGTEVVQYRDGILPLVRLAPAIGLVESVSTEDQISVVVHEEDGRRVGIVIDRVLDVVEEAFVATEVGRRAGVLGSAVVQDRVTDLVDLDAVVRPALAGAR
;
A
#
# COMPACT_ATOMS: atom_id res chain seq x y z
N MET A 1 17.18 7.81 10.36
CA MET A 1 18.33 8.53 9.77
C MET A 1 18.04 8.75 8.29
N VAL A 2 18.24 9.96 7.76
CA VAL A 2 18.14 10.19 6.31
C VAL A 2 19.52 9.96 5.71
N VAL A 3 19.59 9.12 4.68
CA VAL A 3 20.82 8.82 3.93
C VAL A 3 20.59 9.10 2.45
N GLN A 4 21.65 9.42 1.73
CA GLN A 4 21.59 9.64 0.29
C GLN A 4 22.40 8.56 -0.42
N ALA A 5 21.82 7.95 -1.45
CA ALA A 5 22.51 7.07 -2.38
C ALA A 5 22.20 7.56 -3.79
N ASP A 6 23.25 7.89 -4.54
CA ASP A 6 23.17 8.64 -5.80
C ASP A 6 22.32 9.92 -5.62
N ASP A 7 21.30 10.12 -6.44
CA ASP A 7 20.40 11.28 -6.38
C ASP A 7 19.14 11.02 -5.52
N THR A 8 19.10 9.90 -4.80
CA THR A 8 17.93 9.50 -4.03
C THR A 8 18.17 9.55 -2.52
N ARG A 9 17.21 10.13 -1.79
CA ARG A 9 17.17 10.09 -0.32
C ARG A 9 16.37 8.89 0.17
N PHE A 10 16.90 8.22 1.18
CA PHE A 10 16.27 7.09 1.85
C PHE A 10 16.17 7.34 3.36
N GLY A 11 15.08 6.86 3.96
CA GLY A 11 14.96 6.74 5.40
C GLY A 11 15.50 5.39 5.88
N LEU A 12 16.57 5.41 6.68
CA LEU A 12 17.05 4.23 7.39
C LEU A 12 16.50 4.24 8.82
N CYS A 13 15.67 3.25 9.14
CA CYS A 13 15.24 2.99 10.52
C CYS A 13 16.42 2.45 11.32
N VAL A 14 16.85 3.20 12.33
CA VAL A 14 17.96 2.87 13.22
C VAL A 14 17.48 2.95 14.66
N GLY A 15 17.99 2.09 15.54
CA GLY A 15 17.63 2.12 16.96
C GLY A 15 18.19 3.36 17.68
N GLU A 16 19.46 3.68 17.41
CA GLU A 16 20.15 4.83 17.98
C GLU A 16 21.19 5.34 16.97
N VAL A 17 21.48 6.63 17.01
CA VAL A 17 22.62 7.26 16.31
C VAL A 17 23.61 7.65 17.38
N HIS A 18 24.81 7.06 17.33
CA HIS A 18 25.93 7.49 18.19
C HIS A 18 26.58 8.76 17.59
N ASP A 19 27.89 8.93 17.77
CA ASP A 19 28.63 10.05 17.17
C ASP A 19 29.20 9.73 15.79
N THR A 20 29.62 10.79 15.08
CA THR A 20 30.38 10.66 13.84
C THR A 20 31.82 10.27 14.14
N GLN A 21 32.34 9.28 13.43
CA GLN A 21 33.71 8.80 13.58
C GLN A 21 34.41 8.68 12.23
N GLU A 22 35.68 9.07 12.16
CA GLU A 22 36.53 8.75 11.03
C GLU A 22 36.97 7.30 11.12
N ILE A 23 36.82 6.57 10.01
CA ILE A 23 37.13 5.15 9.93
C ILE A 23 37.98 4.84 8.71
N VAL A 24 38.73 3.74 8.78
CA VAL A 24 39.40 3.15 7.61
C VAL A 24 38.57 1.98 7.14
N VAL A 25 37.99 2.08 5.95
CA VAL A 25 37.22 1.00 5.32
C VAL A 25 38.18 -0.02 4.70
N LYS A 26 38.11 -1.26 5.15
CA LYS A 26 38.83 -2.40 4.57
C LYS A 26 37.87 -3.21 3.69
N PRO A 27 38.34 -3.71 2.52
CA PRO A 27 37.51 -4.53 1.66
C PRO A 27 37.10 -5.81 2.36
N ILE A 28 35.86 -6.23 2.12
CA ILE A 28 35.31 -7.46 2.65
C ILE A 28 35.99 -8.67 2.00
N GLY A 29 36.31 -9.69 2.82
CA GLY A 29 36.95 -10.92 2.36
C GLY A 29 36.11 -11.68 1.34
N ARG A 30 36.75 -12.51 0.51
CA ARG A 30 36.13 -13.25 -0.60
C ARG A 30 34.90 -14.07 -0.18
N GLN A 31 34.85 -14.52 1.07
CA GLN A 31 33.77 -15.30 1.68
C GLN A 31 32.45 -14.54 1.82
N LEU A 32 32.50 -13.20 1.88
CA LEU A 32 31.35 -12.33 2.12
C LEU A 32 31.00 -11.47 0.88
N LYS A 33 31.68 -11.72 -0.25
CA LYS A 33 31.47 -11.02 -1.53
C LYS A 33 30.04 -11.18 -2.10
N ALA A 34 29.31 -12.20 -1.63
CA ALA A 34 27.92 -12.44 -2.02
C ALA A 34 26.91 -11.52 -1.31
N LEU A 35 27.35 -10.65 -0.40
CA LEU A 35 26.51 -9.74 0.38
C LEU A 35 26.63 -8.31 -0.17
N PRO A 36 25.81 -7.91 -1.16
CA PRO A 36 25.93 -6.60 -1.82
C PRO A 36 25.59 -5.42 -0.91
N MET A 37 24.98 -5.66 0.25
CA MET A 37 24.57 -4.64 1.22
C MET A 37 25.72 -4.06 2.06
N TYR A 38 26.96 -4.52 1.89
CA TYR A 38 28.09 -4.04 2.67
C TYR A 38 29.24 -3.55 1.77
N ALA A 39 29.69 -2.32 2.01
CA ALA A 39 30.82 -1.71 1.30
C ALA A 39 32.18 -2.21 1.82
N GLY A 40 32.24 -2.62 3.09
CA GLY A 40 33.49 -2.89 3.76
C GLY A 40 33.34 -3.29 5.22
N ALA A 41 34.47 -3.44 5.89
CA ALA A 41 34.53 -3.59 7.34
C ALA A 41 35.62 -2.69 7.90
N THR A 42 35.49 -2.28 9.15
CA THR A 42 36.54 -1.58 9.89
C THR A 42 36.75 -2.21 11.26
N ILE A 43 37.91 -1.95 11.87
CA ILE A 43 38.21 -2.36 13.24
C ILE A 43 38.14 -1.08 14.08
N MET A 44 37.24 -1.06 15.04
CA MET A 44 37.01 0.04 15.96
C MET A 44 38.16 0.13 16.99
N GLY A 45 38.28 1.27 17.67
CA GLY A 45 39.34 1.49 18.67
C GLY A 45 39.31 0.52 19.86
N ASP A 46 38.16 -0.14 20.09
CA ASP A 46 37.97 -1.18 21.10
C ASP A 46 38.25 -2.61 20.59
N GLY A 47 38.71 -2.75 19.34
CA GLY A 47 39.02 -4.02 18.70
C GLY A 47 37.82 -4.75 18.08
N ARG A 48 36.60 -4.22 18.21
CA ARG A 48 35.42 -4.81 17.54
C ARG A 48 35.44 -4.53 16.04
N VAL A 49 34.90 -5.47 15.27
CA VAL A 49 34.70 -5.28 13.83
C VAL A 49 33.33 -4.66 13.60
N ALA A 50 33.29 -3.58 12.83
CA ALA A 50 32.06 -2.97 12.34
C ALA A 50 31.95 -3.17 10.83
N LEU A 51 30.76 -3.55 10.36
CA LEU A 51 30.46 -3.62 8.93
C LEU A 51 29.97 -2.26 8.44
N ILE A 52 30.44 -1.87 7.26
CA ILE A 52 30.05 -0.62 6.61
C ILE A 52 28.94 -0.94 5.63
N LEU A 53 27.79 -0.35 5.87
CA LEU A 53 26.59 -0.55 5.06
C LEU A 53 26.73 0.15 3.70
N ASP A 54 26.37 -0.54 2.62
CA ASP A 54 26.17 0.04 1.29
C ASP A 54 24.67 0.26 1.07
N VAL A 55 24.23 1.51 1.17
CA VAL A 55 22.82 1.88 0.97
C VAL A 55 22.38 1.60 -0.47
N ALA A 56 23.21 1.92 -1.47
CA ALA A 56 22.89 1.64 -2.88
C ALA A 56 22.82 0.13 -3.14
N GLY A 57 23.70 -0.63 -2.49
CA GLY A 57 23.68 -2.09 -2.46
C GLY A 57 22.36 -2.64 -1.91
N ILE A 58 21.87 -2.11 -0.78
CA ILE A 58 20.59 -2.51 -0.17
C ILE A 58 19.41 -2.19 -1.07
N VAL A 59 19.38 -0.98 -1.63
CA VAL A 59 18.28 -0.51 -2.48
C VAL A 59 18.13 -1.40 -3.70
N ARG A 60 19.24 -1.71 -4.38
CA ARG A 60 19.27 -2.64 -5.52
C ARG A 60 18.86 -4.06 -5.14
N ASP A 61 19.37 -4.58 -4.02
CA ASP A 61 19.05 -5.94 -3.53
C ASP A 61 17.55 -6.08 -3.20
N ARG A 62 16.94 -5.03 -2.65
CA ARG A 62 15.53 -5.03 -2.22
C ARG A 62 14.55 -4.52 -3.29
N GLY A 63 15.04 -4.10 -4.46
CA GLY A 63 14.21 -3.50 -5.49
C GLY A 63 13.45 -2.25 -5.00
N LEU A 64 14.03 -1.53 -4.04
CA LEU A 64 13.44 -0.28 -3.56
C LEU A 64 13.59 0.77 -4.65
N VAL A 65 12.49 1.37 -5.05
CA VAL A 65 12.51 2.51 -5.98
C VAL A 65 12.57 3.78 -5.16
N ALA A 66 13.44 4.68 -5.59
CA ALA A 66 13.48 6.06 -5.13
C ALA A 66 12.09 6.68 -5.17
N VAL A 67 11.61 7.18 -4.03
CA VAL A 67 10.63 8.27 -4.12
C VAL A 67 11.46 9.48 -4.46
N GLU A 68 11.42 9.92 -5.72
CA GLU A 68 11.95 11.24 -6.05
C GLU A 68 11.19 12.24 -5.18
N GLN A 69 11.84 12.69 -4.11
CA GLN A 69 11.52 13.98 -3.52
C GLN A 69 11.99 14.99 -4.55
N GLY A 70 11.12 15.26 -5.53
CA GLY A 70 11.22 16.49 -6.28
C GLY A 70 11.36 17.60 -5.24
N GLU A 71 12.46 18.33 -5.35
CA GLU A 71 12.57 19.69 -4.86
C GLU A 71 11.25 20.41 -5.17
N GLU A 72 10.83 21.32 -4.28
CA GLU A 72 9.59 22.09 -4.37
C GLU A 72 9.35 22.71 -5.76
N GLU A 73 8.81 21.90 -6.66
CA GLU A 73 8.19 22.24 -7.93
C GLU A 73 7.42 20.98 -8.32
N VAL A 74 6.30 20.79 -7.63
CA VAL A 74 5.18 20.07 -8.25
C VAL A 74 4.86 20.92 -9.47
N VAL A 75 5.44 20.54 -10.62
CA VAL A 75 4.82 20.84 -11.90
C VAL A 75 3.44 20.23 -11.76
N ALA A 76 2.48 21.10 -11.43
CA ALA A 76 1.08 20.82 -11.50
C ALA A 76 0.80 20.52 -12.96
N ALA A 77 1.10 19.29 -13.39
CA ALA A 77 0.40 18.64 -14.46
C ALA A 77 -1.03 18.55 -13.94
N ALA A 78 -1.80 19.63 -14.20
CA ALA A 78 -3.16 19.91 -13.72
C ALA A 78 -3.75 18.71 -12.99
N ALA A 79 -3.42 18.59 -11.70
CA ALA A 79 -3.96 17.52 -10.90
C ALA A 79 -5.40 17.96 -10.64
N ASP A 80 -6.28 17.62 -11.58
CA ASP A 80 -7.70 17.84 -11.43
C ASP A 80 -8.07 17.28 -10.05
N SER A 81 -8.67 18.12 -9.22
CA SER A 81 -9.22 17.66 -7.96
C SER A 81 -10.25 16.59 -8.27
N ARG A 82 -10.06 15.41 -7.69
CA ARG A 82 -10.94 14.26 -7.92
C ARG A 82 -11.56 13.87 -6.61
N ALA A 83 -12.87 13.64 -6.63
CA ALA A 83 -13.57 13.11 -5.49
C ALA A 83 -13.13 11.66 -5.21
N LEU A 84 -12.63 11.42 -4.00
CA LEU A 84 -12.22 10.12 -3.49
C LEU A 84 -13.09 9.73 -2.29
N LEU A 85 -13.48 8.47 -2.24
CA LEU A 85 -13.98 7.85 -1.01
C LEU A 85 -12.78 7.28 -0.25
N VAL A 86 -12.49 7.84 0.92
CA VAL A 86 -11.41 7.37 1.81
C VAL A 86 -11.99 6.40 2.82
N LEU A 87 -11.32 5.27 3.00
CA LEU A 87 -11.79 4.17 3.82
C LEU A 87 -10.66 3.53 4.62
N GLU A 88 -11.06 2.82 5.66
CA GLU A 88 -10.18 1.99 6.46
C GLU A 88 -10.21 0.54 5.97
N VAL A 89 -9.03 -0.06 5.92
CA VAL A 89 -8.80 -1.47 5.64
C VAL A 89 -7.78 -2.01 6.63
N ALA A 90 -7.98 -3.22 7.12
CA ALA A 90 -6.95 -4.03 7.77
C ALA A 90 -6.05 -3.27 8.77
N SER A 91 -6.41 -3.25 10.05
CA SER A 91 -5.58 -2.68 11.13
C SER A 91 -5.28 -1.18 10.95
N GLY A 92 -6.26 -0.38 10.54
CA GLY A 92 -6.12 1.09 10.47
C GLY A 92 -5.39 1.63 9.23
N ARG A 93 -5.10 0.79 8.23
CA ARG A 93 -4.50 1.26 6.97
C ARG A 93 -5.56 2.02 6.17
N ARG A 94 -5.17 3.13 5.53
CA ARG A 94 -6.08 3.92 4.69
C ARG A 94 -5.99 3.44 3.25
N ALA A 95 -7.13 3.30 2.61
CA ALA A 95 -7.23 3.14 1.17
C ALA A 95 -8.25 4.15 0.62
N ALA A 96 -8.15 4.43 -0.68
CA ALA A 96 -9.09 5.30 -1.37
C ALA A 96 -9.44 4.73 -2.73
N LEU A 97 -10.69 4.96 -3.13
CA LEU A 97 -11.17 4.69 -4.48
C LEU A 97 -11.89 5.92 -5.05
N PRO A 98 -11.91 6.09 -6.38
CA PRO A 98 -12.65 7.18 -7.02
C PRO A 98 -14.12 7.14 -6.61
N LEU A 99 -14.67 8.28 -6.19
CA LEU A 99 -16.08 8.37 -5.82
C LEU A 99 -16.99 8.02 -7.00
N THR A 100 -16.53 8.28 -8.23
CA THR A 100 -17.22 7.91 -9.47
C THR A 100 -17.44 6.40 -9.64
N ALA A 101 -16.64 5.57 -8.95
CA ALA A 101 -16.80 4.13 -8.98
C ALA A 101 -17.73 3.60 -7.87
N VAL A 102 -18.23 4.46 -6.99
CA VAL A 102 -19.17 4.11 -5.93
C VAL A 102 -20.59 4.33 -6.42
N SER A 103 -21.36 3.26 -6.58
CA SER A 103 -22.80 3.40 -6.82
C SER A 103 -23.58 3.54 -5.51
N ARG A 104 -23.12 2.87 -4.44
CA ARG A 104 -23.75 2.93 -3.10
C ARG A 104 -22.82 2.49 -1.98
N LEU A 105 -23.16 2.89 -0.76
CA LEU A 105 -22.64 2.33 0.48
C LEU A 105 -23.79 1.62 1.19
N GLU A 106 -23.57 0.37 1.59
CA GLU A 106 -24.57 -0.48 2.24
C GLU A 106 -23.96 -1.17 3.45
N GLU A 107 -24.81 -1.45 4.44
CA GLU A 107 -24.46 -2.26 5.61
C GLU A 107 -25.29 -3.54 5.58
N PHE A 108 -24.63 -4.69 5.74
CA PHE A 108 -25.29 -5.99 5.77
C PHE A 108 -24.95 -6.71 7.07
N GLY A 109 -25.95 -7.36 7.68
CA GLY A 109 -25.70 -8.33 8.74
C GLY A 109 -24.88 -9.51 8.22
N LEU A 110 -23.98 -10.03 9.06
CA LEU A 110 -23.16 -11.22 8.73
C LEU A 110 -24.01 -12.46 8.42
N ASP A 111 -25.21 -12.53 9.00
CA ASP A 111 -26.20 -13.59 8.77
C ASP A 111 -26.78 -13.58 7.34
N ARG A 112 -26.69 -12.46 6.63
CA ARG A 112 -27.12 -12.34 5.23
C ARG A 112 -26.06 -12.78 4.22
N ILE A 113 -24.82 -13.05 4.67
CA ILE A 113 -23.75 -13.49 3.79
C ILE A 113 -23.95 -14.97 3.48
N GLU A 114 -24.20 -15.24 2.21
CA GLU A 114 -24.33 -16.58 1.66
C GLU A 114 -23.09 -16.93 0.84
N ARG A 115 -22.99 -18.20 0.43
CA ARG A 115 -21.92 -18.67 -0.46
C ARG A 115 -22.51 -19.31 -1.70
N SER A 116 -22.04 -18.85 -2.86
CA SER A 116 -22.33 -19.45 -4.16
C SER A 116 -21.01 -19.91 -4.78
N GLY A 117 -20.79 -21.23 -4.80
CA GLY A 117 -19.49 -21.79 -5.17
C GLY A 117 -18.37 -21.31 -4.24
N GLY A 118 -17.33 -20.70 -4.82
CA GLY A 118 -16.20 -20.11 -4.09
C GLY A 118 -16.41 -18.65 -3.67
N THR A 119 -17.54 -18.04 -4.03
CA THR A 119 -17.77 -16.60 -3.88
C THR A 119 -18.78 -16.32 -2.78
N GLU A 120 -18.47 -15.37 -1.90
CA GLU A 120 -19.43 -14.85 -0.94
C GLU A 120 -20.42 -13.92 -1.65
N VAL A 121 -21.69 -14.01 -1.30
CA VAL A 121 -22.76 -13.26 -1.95
C VAL A 121 -23.77 -12.77 -0.93
N VAL A 122 -24.51 -11.71 -1.26
CA VAL A 122 -25.69 -11.29 -0.50
C VAL A 122 -26.86 -11.10 -1.45
N GLN A 123 -28.07 -11.40 -1.00
CA GLN A 123 -29.27 -11.01 -1.74
C GLN A 123 -29.43 -9.48 -1.64
N TYR A 124 -29.42 -8.82 -2.80
CA TYR A 124 -29.51 -7.38 -2.92
C TYR A 124 -30.53 -7.00 -4.00
N ARG A 125 -31.64 -6.40 -3.56
CA ARG A 125 -32.82 -6.10 -4.39
C ARG A 125 -33.27 -7.38 -5.13
N ASP A 126 -33.46 -7.30 -6.44
CA ASP A 126 -33.96 -8.39 -7.28
C ASP A 126 -32.85 -9.34 -7.76
N GLY A 127 -31.67 -9.33 -7.12
CA GLY A 127 -30.54 -10.13 -7.57
C GLY A 127 -29.54 -10.51 -6.48
N ILE A 128 -28.44 -11.10 -6.94
CA ILE A 128 -27.33 -11.53 -6.11
C ILE A 128 -26.20 -10.53 -6.29
N LEU A 129 -25.63 -10.05 -5.18
CA LEU A 129 -24.46 -9.19 -5.16
C LEU A 129 -23.24 -10.02 -4.72
N PRO A 130 -22.33 -10.37 -5.65
CA PRO A 130 -21.05 -10.97 -5.31
C PRO A 130 -20.23 -10.03 -4.43
N LEU A 131 -19.60 -10.58 -3.40
CA LEU A 131 -18.76 -9.85 -2.47
C LEU A 131 -17.28 -10.17 -2.70
N VAL A 132 -16.46 -9.12 -2.67
CA VAL A 132 -14.99 -9.19 -2.62
C VAL A 132 -14.53 -8.50 -1.36
N ARG A 133 -13.73 -9.20 -0.55
CA ARG A 133 -13.07 -8.60 0.62
C ARG A 133 -11.88 -7.77 0.18
N LEU A 134 -11.90 -6.47 0.47
CA LEU A 134 -10.89 -5.55 -0.04
C LEU A 134 -9.50 -5.88 0.52
N ALA A 135 -9.38 -6.12 1.83
CA ALA A 135 -8.09 -6.37 2.49
C ALA A 135 -7.30 -7.52 1.81
N PRO A 136 -7.84 -8.74 1.65
CA PRO A 136 -7.16 -9.81 0.90
C PRO A 136 -6.89 -9.44 -0.56
N ALA A 137 -7.83 -8.75 -1.22
CA ALA A 137 -7.68 -8.38 -2.62
C ALA A 137 -6.51 -7.40 -2.87
N ILE A 138 -6.13 -6.62 -1.86
CA ILE A 138 -4.98 -5.71 -1.90
C ILE A 138 -3.75 -6.24 -1.14
N GLY A 139 -3.71 -7.55 -0.85
CA GLY A 139 -2.57 -8.23 -0.22
C GLY A 139 -2.39 -7.97 1.28
N LEU A 140 -3.48 -7.66 1.99
CA LEU A 140 -3.49 -7.48 3.43
C LEU A 140 -4.16 -8.65 4.14
N VAL A 141 -3.81 -8.82 5.40
CA VAL A 141 -4.49 -9.75 6.30
C VAL A 141 -5.76 -9.07 6.82
N GLU A 142 -6.88 -9.78 6.79
CA GLU A 142 -8.14 -9.24 7.32
C GLU A 142 -8.05 -8.88 8.80
N SER A 143 -8.69 -7.77 9.16
CA SER A 143 -9.04 -7.45 10.54
C SER A 143 -10.05 -8.48 11.03
N VAL A 144 -9.89 -8.97 12.26
CA VAL A 144 -11.00 -9.65 12.93
C VAL A 144 -11.96 -8.56 13.43
N SER A 145 -13.12 -8.42 12.80
CA SER A 145 -14.19 -7.56 13.31
C SER A 145 -14.97 -8.29 14.40
N THR A 146 -15.31 -7.58 15.47
CA THR A 146 -16.27 -8.04 16.49
C THR A 146 -17.69 -7.57 16.20
N GLU A 147 -17.89 -6.88 15.07
CA GLU A 147 -19.17 -6.32 14.65
C GLU A 147 -19.99 -7.38 13.92
N ASP A 148 -21.31 -7.40 14.16
CA ASP A 148 -22.26 -8.32 13.52
C ASP A 148 -22.68 -7.86 12.11
N GLN A 149 -22.07 -6.79 11.59
CA GLN A 149 -22.37 -6.20 10.29
C GLN A 149 -21.09 -5.94 9.50
N ILE A 150 -21.23 -5.86 8.18
CA ILE A 150 -20.16 -5.50 7.25
C ILE A 150 -20.54 -4.24 6.46
N SER A 151 -19.56 -3.35 6.27
CA SER A 151 -19.66 -2.22 5.37
C SER A 151 -19.30 -2.65 3.94
N VAL A 152 -20.16 -2.34 2.98
CA VAL A 152 -20.00 -2.74 1.58
C VAL A 152 -20.12 -1.54 0.66
N VAL A 153 -19.06 -1.29 -0.11
CA VAL A 153 -19.09 -0.38 -1.26
C VAL A 153 -19.65 -1.13 -2.44
N VAL A 154 -20.81 -0.72 -2.94
CA VAL A 154 -21.38 -1.26 -4.17
C VAL A 154 -20.74 -0.53 -5.35
N HIS A 155 -20.08 -1.31 -6.20
CA HIS A 155 -19.55 -0.88 -7.49
C HIS A 155 -20.43 -1.44 -8.60
N GLU A 156 -20.71 -0.63 -9.63
CA GLU A 156 -21.48 -1.05 -10.80
C GLU A 156 -20.77 -0.62 -12.08
N GLU A 157 -20.49 -1.59 -12.95
CA GLU A 157 -19.88 -1.39 -14.27
C GLU A 157 -20.59 -2.29 -15.29
N ASP A 158 -20.97 -1.75 -16.45
CA ASP A 158 -21.68 -2.47 -17.51
C ASP A 158 -22.93 -3.25 -17.04
N GLY A 159 -23.65 -2.69 -16.07
CA GLY A 159 -24.85 -3.29 -15.45
C GLY A 159 -24.54 -4.48 -14.52
N ARG A 160 -23.27 -4.75 -14.24
CA ARG A 160 -22.83 -5.77 -13.28
C ARG A 160 -22.46 -5.11 -11.98
N ARG A 161 -22.98 -5.66 -10.87
CA ARG A 161 -22.73 -5.14 -9.53
C ARG A 161 -21.81 -6.07 -8.75
N VAL A 162 -20.89 -5.48 -8.01
CA VAL A 162 -20.01 -6.18 -7.06
C VAL A 162 -19.98 -5.37 -5.77
N GLY A 163 -20.12 -6.05 -4.64
CA GLY A 163 -19.91 -5.45 -3.33
C GLY A 163 -18.46 -5.61 -2.90
N ILE A 164 -17.83 -4.52 -2.48
CA ILE A 164 -16.47 -4.51 -1.96
C ILE A 164 -16.59 -4.33 -0.44
N VAL A 165 -16.24 -5.37 0.30
CA VAL A 165 -16.30 -5.37 1.77
C VAL A 165 -15.11 -4.59 2.31
N ILE A 166 -15.39 -3.60 3.16
CA ILE A 166 -14.42 -2.71 3.80
C ILE A 166 -14.62 -2.70 5.32
N ASP A 167 -13.65 -2.21 6.08
CA ASP A 167 -13.81 -2.09 7.54
C ASP A 167 -14.77 -0.94 7.84
N ARG A 168 -14.51 0.26 7.31
CA ARG A 168 -15.41 1.42 7.40
C ARG A 168 -15.05 2.53 6.42
N VAL A 169 -16.02 3.40 6.14
CA VAL A 169 -15.77 4.69 5.48
C VAL A 169 -15.18 5.67 6.48
N LEU A 170 -14.16 6.41 6.06
CA LEU A 170 -13.53 7.47 6.85
C LEU A 170 -14.03 8.85 6.41
N ASP A 171 -13.99 9.14 5.11
CA ASP A 171 -14.36 10.46 4.59
C ASP A 171 -14.60 10.44 3.07
N VAL A 172 -15.18 11.52 2.54
CA VAL A 172 -15.20 11.83 1.10
C VAL A 172 -14.46 13.14 0.89
N VAL A 173 -13.39 13.10 0.09
CA VAL A 173 -12.51 14.25 -0.12
C VAL A 173 -12.46 14.60 -1.60
N GLU A 174 -12.33 15.89 -1.91
CA GLU A 174 -12.11 16.38 -3.26
C GLU A 174 -10.83 17.22 -3.25
N GLU A 175 -9.72 16.59 -3.62
CA GLU A 175 -8.42 17.23 -3.60
C GLU A 175 -7.54 16.73 -4.75
N ALA A 176 -6.56 17.55 -5.11
CA ALA A 176 -5.50 17.18 -6.02
C ALA A 176 -4.47 16.35 -5.26
N PHE A 177 -4.15 15.17 -5.76
CA PHE A 177 -3.12 14.31 -5.19
C PHE A 177 -2.17 13.80 -6.28
N VAL A 178 -0.94 13.49 -5.89
CA VAL A 178 0.05 12.86 -6.75
C VAL A 178 0.21 11.42 -6.32
N ALA A 179 -0.18 10.49 -7.19
CA ALA A 179 0.07 9.07 -6.98
C ALA A 179 1.57 8.79 -7.05
N THR A 180 2.08 8.00 -6.12
CA THR A 180 3.47 7.54 -6.08
C THR A 180 3.54 6.04 -6.37
N GLU A 181 4.70 5.55 -6.81
CA GLU A 181 4.90 4.11 -7.02
C GLU A 181 5.05 3.30 -5.73
N VAL A 182 5.15 3.99 -4.58
CA VAL A 182 5.26 3.35 -3.27
C VAL A 182 4.03 2.48 -3.02
N GLY A 183 4.25 1.28 -2.47
CA GLY A 183 3.16 0.40 -2.04
C GLY A 183 2.41 -0.30 -3.18
N ARG A 184 2.80 -0.08 -4.45
CA ARG A 184 2.19 -0.74 -5.62
C ARG A 184 2.26 -2.26 -5.49
N ARG A 185 1.11 -2.92 -5.66
CA ARG A 185 0.94 -4.38 -5.58
C ARG A 185 -0.38 -4.77 -6.23
N ALA A 186 -0.68 -6.07 -6.30
CA ALA A 186 -1.97 -6.53 -6.81
C ALA A 186 -3.13 -5.82 -6.04
N GLY A 187 -4.05 -5.21 -6.80
CA GLY A 187 -5.17 -4.44 -6.25
C GLY A 187 -4.85 -3.00 -5.79
N VAL A 188 -3.60 -2.53 -5.92
CA VAL A 188 -3.17 -1.18 -5.51
C VAL A 188 -2.36 -0.52 -6.62
N LEU A 189 -2.85 0.62 -7.13
CA LEU A 189 -2.19 1.42 -8.17
C LEU A 189 -0.90 2.08 -7.67
N GLY A 190 -0.88 2.44 -6.39
CA GLY A 190 0.19 3.14 -5.70
C GLY A 190 -0.32 3.75 -4.39
N SER A 191 0.40 4.70 -3.82
CA SER A 191 -0.04 5.44 -2.64
C SER A 191 0.03 6.95 -2.89
N ALA A 192 -0.83 7.71 -2.22
CA ALA A 192 -0.81 9.17 -2.22
C ALA A 192 -0.91 9.71 -0.79
N VAL A 193 -0.52 10.97 -0.60
CA VAL A 193 -0.82 11.70 0.63
C VAL A 193 -2.20 12.31 0.46
N VAL A 194 -3.14 11.87 1.29
CA VAL A 194 -4.53 12.36 1.31
C VAL A 194 -4.82 12.82 2.72
N GLN A 195 -5.24 14.07 2.92
CA GLN A 195 -5.40 14.68 4.25
C GLN A 195 -4.19 14.41 5.18
N ASP A 196 -2.97 14.74 4.72
CA ASP A 196 -1.71 14.55 5.45
C ASP A 196 -1.38 13.11 5.89
N ARG A 197 -2.06 12.09 5.36
CA ARG A 197 -1.75 10.69 5.65
C ARG A 197 -1.62 9.86 4.38
N VAL A 198 -0.67 8.93 4.42
CA VAL A 198 -0.46 7.95 3.34
C VAL A 198 -1.73 7.09 3.18
N THR A 199 -2.21 7.02 1.95
CA THR A 199 -3.43 6.32 1.56
C THR A 199 -3.17 5.51 0.30
N ASP A 200 -3.46 4.20 0.34
CA ASP A 200 -3.31 3.30 -0.81
C ASP A 200 -4.42 3.57 -1.83
N LEU A 201 -4.07 3.80 -3.10
CA LEU A 201 -5.02 4.01 -4.19
C LEU A 201 -5.43 2.65 -4.78
N VAL A 202 -6.70 2.29 -4.65
CA VAL A 202 -7.22 0.97 -5.04
C VAL A 202 -7.37 0.87 -6.56
N ASP A 203 -6.86 -0.23 -7.12
CA ASP A 203 -7.15 -0.65 -8.50
C ASP A 203 -8.45 -1.47 -8.49
N LEU A 204 -9.59 -0.78 -8.67
CA LEU A 204 -10.90 -1.43 -8.58
C LEU A 204 -11.09 -2.52 -9.63
N ASP A 205 -10.62 -2.30 -10.86
CA ASP A 205 -10.73 -3.28 -11.94
C ASP A 205 -10.00 -4.56 -11.57
N ALA A 206 -8.80 -4.46 -10.99
CA ALA A 206 -8.05 -5.61 -10.50
C ALA A 206 -8.75 -6.30 -9.31
N VAL A 207 -9.38 -5.53 -8.41
CA VAL A 207 -10.08 -6.04 -7.23
C VAL A 207 -11.38 -6.77 -7.60
N VAL A 208 -12.17 -6.25 -8.54
CA VAL A 208 -13.51 -6.82 -8.86
C VAL A 208 -13.47 -7.92 -9.92
N ARG A 209 -12.45 -7.95 -10.78
CA ARG A 209 -12.32 -8.93 -11.88
C ARG A 209 -12.49 -10.39 -11.44
N PRO A 210 -11.93 -10.87 -10.31
CA PRO A 210 -12.11 -12.25 -9.86
C PRO A 210 -13.57 -12.61 -9.55
N ALA A 211 -14.33 -11.70 -8.93
CA ALA A 211 -15.74 -11.93 -8.61
C ALA A 211 -16.64 -11.92 -9.85
N LEU A 212 -16.30 -11.09 -10.84
CA LEU A 212 -17.04 -11.03 -12.11
C LEU A 212 -16.75 -12.23 -13.03
N ALA A 213 -15.60 -12.90 -12.88
CA ALA A 213 -15.23 -14.06 -13.69
C ALA A 213 -15.97 -15.35 -13.31
N GLY A 214 -16.43 -15.48 -12.06
CA GLY A 214 -17.14 -16.65 -11.55
C GLY A 214 -18.64 -16.71 -11.86
N ALA A 215 -19.20 -15.69 -12.50
CA ALA A 215 -20.63 -15.58 -12.82
C ALA A 215 -21.01 -16.12 -14.22
N ARG A 216 -20.19 -17.01 -14.80
CA ARG A 216 -20.43 -17.65 -16.10
C ARG A 216 -20.92 -19.09 -15.96
#